data_AF-A0AAU4SYH3-F1
#
_entry.id   AF-A0AAU4SYH3-F1
#
_cell.length_a   1.000
_cell.length_b   1.000
_cell.length_c   1.000
_cell.angle_alpha   90.00
_cell.angle_beta   90.00
_cell.angle_gamma   90.00
#
_symmetry.space_group_name_H-M   'P 1'
#
loop_
_entity.id
_entity.type
_entity.pdbx_description
1 polymer ?
#
loop_
_entity_poly.entity_id
_entity_poly.type
_entity_poly.pdbx_seq_one_letter_code
_entity_poly.pdbx_strand_id
1 'polypeptide(L)'
;MAEREPNAHQFTLDDALGVDTTGFMDLENPNYAYMFGFLQADGHLQQGVGQKGRLSVEINVRDIDVLREFQRLTPYNSSIRERTRSTNFAETAHSAVWSFCSLEARTKLNELGLPYGRKSMAITPPGGQFSCRDYLRGVIDADGSVGYTNKGFPFISLTTASTALGTYVSQYVKEVTGVERNIKRNMRDRIYNLYYAKEAAQALAAHLYYPGCLSLERKRRSAESLATWLRPPSMRSAHTRRSWKEWEDRILLELKSPKEAAEKLDRSPQSCSLRLWRLRSGQAPMPSDQ
;
A
#
# COMPACT_ATOMS: atom_id res chain seq x y z
N MET A 1 -14.30 10.41 -49.57
CA MET A 1 -15.44 9.93 -48.75
C MET A 1 -14.92 9.77 -47.35
N ALA A 2 -15.35 10.64 -46.44
CA ALA A 2 -14.87 10.67 -45.06
C ALA A 2 -15.64 9.64 -44.23
N GLU A 3 -14.90 8.72 -43.61
CA GLU A 3 -15.44 7.77 -42.65
C GLU A 3 -15.90 8.52 -41.39
N ARG A 4 -17.13 8.23 -40.96
CA ARG A 4 -17.77 8.80 -39.78
C ARG A 4 -17.07 8.31 -38.51
N GLU A 5 -16.67 9.24 -37.66
CA GLU A 5 -16.32 8.99 -36.27
C GLU A 5 -17.50 8.35 -35.51
N PRO A 6 -17.29 7.30 -34.70
CA PRO A 6 -18.24 6.88 -33.71
C PRO A 6 -17.67 7.15 -32.31
N ASN A 7 -18.08 8.24 -31.67
CA ASN A 7 -18.17 8.28 -30.20
C ASN A 7 -18.96 9.50 -29.71
N ALA A 8 -20.26 9.45 -29.92
CA ALA A 8 -21.21 10.21 -29.10
C ALA A 8 -21.90 9.19 -28.18
N HIS A 9 -21.58 9.23 -26.89
CA HIS A 9 -22.31 8.47 -25.88
C HIS A 9 -23.78 8.93 -25.95
N GLN A 10 -24.69 8.03 -26.33
CA GLN A 10 -26.12 8.30 -26.27
C GLN A 10 -26.55 8.27 -24.80
N PHE A 11 -27.16 9.35 -24.32
CA PHE A 11 -27.74 9.45 -22.99
C PHE A 11 -28.89 8.42 -22.87
N THR A 12 -28.78 7.52 -21.91
CA THR A 12 -29.74 6.43 -21.67
C THR A 12 -30.69 6.76 -20.51
N LEU A 13 -31.77 5.99 -20.37
CA LEU A 13 -32.71 6.13 -19.25
C LEU A 13 -32.05 5.80 -17.90
N ASP A 14 -31.03 4.95 -17.90
CA ASP A 14 -30.28 4.57 -16.70
C ASP A 14 -29.40 5.72 -16.19
N ASP A 15 -28.86 6.55 -17.10
CA ASP A 15 -28.15 7.80 -16.75
C ASP A 15 -29.08 8.81 -16.05
N ALA A 16 -30.38 8.77 -16.34
CA ALA A 16 -31.39 9.62 -15.68
C ALA A 16 -31.85 9.08 -14.32
N LEU A 17 -31.64 7.78 -14.05
CA LEU A 17 -32.03 7.10 -12.80
C LEU A 17 -30.86 6.97 -11.81
N GLY A 18 -29.65 7.41 -12.17
CA GLY A 18 -28.47 7.37 -11.31
C GLY A 18 -27.95 5.96 -11.04
N VAL A 19 -28.29 4.99 -11.91
CA VAL A 19 -27.77 3.63 -11.83
C VAL A 19 -26.41 3.62 -12.53
N ASP A 20 -25.33 3.32 -11.80
CA ASP A 20 -23.99 3.18 -12.38
C ASP A 20 -23.94 1.92 -13.26
N THR A 21 -24.26 2.09 -14.53
CA THR A 21 -24.25 1.02 -15.55
C THR A 21 -22.85 0.73 -16.09
N THR A 22 -21.87 1.58 -15.78
CA THR A 22 -20.52 1.48 -16.33
C THR A 22 -19.62 0.53 -15.55
N GLY A 23 -19.94 0.26 -14.27
CA GLY A 23 -19.07 -0.47 -13.36
C GLY A 23 -17.73 0.24 -13.08
N PHE A 24 -17.63 1.52 -13.44
CA PHE A 24 -16.41 2.30 -13.30
C PHE A 24 -16.07 2.48 -11.81
N MET A 25 -14.82 2.15 -11.47
CA MET A 25 -14.33 2.20 -10.09
C MET A 25 -15.13 1.30 -9.12
N ASP A 26 -15.63 0.17 -9.61
CA ASP A 26 -15.96 -0.96 -8.74
C ASP A 26 -14.65 -1.52 -8.13
N LEU A 27 -14.43 -1.22 -6.84
CA LEU A 27 -13.18 -1.56 -6.17
C LEU A 27 -13.07 -3.03 -5.76
N GLU A 28 -14.11 -3.85 -5.96
CA GLU A 28 -13.97 -5.31 -5.86
C GLU A 28 -13.20 -5.86 -7.07
N ASN A 29 -13.23 -5.16 -8.21
CA ASN A 29 -12.40 -5.49 -9.35
C ASN A 29 -10.92 -5.17 -9.06
N PRO A 30 -10.00 -6.15 -9.18
CA PRO A 30 -8.56 -5.97 -8.95
C PRO A 30 -7.93 -4.79 -9.70
N ASN A 31 -8.34 -4.55 -10.95
CA ASN A 31 -7.75 -3.51 -11.80
C ASN A 31 -8.19 -2.11 -11.35
N TYR A 32 -9.46 -1.95 -10.96
CA TYR A 32 -9.95 -0.67 -10.42
C TYR A 32 -9.44 -0.42 -9.00
N ALA A 33 -9.34 -1.44 -8.15
CA ALA A 33 -8.70 -1.31 -6.84
C ALA A 33 -7.25 -0.82 -6.96
N TYR A 34 -6.46 -1.46 -7.85
CA TYR A 34 -5.10 -1.04 -8.16
C TYR A 34 -5.04 0.39 -8.68
N MET A 35 -5.88 0.71 -9.68
CA MET A 35 -5.94 2.04 -10.27
C MET A 35 -6.27 3.08 -9.20
N PHE A 36 -7.28 2.84 -8.36
CA PHE A 36 -7.67 3.74 -7.29
C PHE A 36 -6.55 3.97 -6.26
N GLY A 37 -5.86 2.91 -5.83
CA GLY A 37 -4.70 3.03 -4.94
C GLY A 37 -3.58 3.89 -5.54
N PHE A 38 -3.31 3.70 -6.83
CA PHE A 38 -2.35 4.51 -7.57
C PHE A 38 -2.79 5.99 -7.65
N LEU A 39 -4.07 6.23 -7.95
CA LEU A 39 -4.66 7.58 -8.01
C LEU A 39 -4.64 8.28 -6.65
N GLN A 40 -4.85 7.56 -5.56
CA GLN A 40 -4.78 8.12 -4.21
C GLN A 40 -3.37 8.58 -3.82
N ALA A 41 -2.32 7.90 -4.31
CA ALA A 41 -0.93 8.32 -4.10
C ALA A 41 -0.49 9.40 -5.10
N ASP A 42 -0.47 9.12 -6.41
CA ASP A 42 0.14 9.99 -7.43
C ASP A 42 -0.85 10.84 -8.23
N GLY A 43 -2.15 10.53 -8.19
CA GLY A 43 -3.17 11.29 -8.92
C GLY A 43 -3.41 12.70 -8.39
N HIS A 44 -3.94 13.59 -9.20
CA HIS A 44 -4.37 14.90 -8.77
C HIS A 44 -5.78 15.16 -9.24
N LEU A 45 -6.70 15.27 -8.28
CA LEU A 45 -8.08 15.62 -8.55
C LEU A 45 -8.27 17.12 -8.31
N GLN A 46 -8.55 17.85 -9.40
CA GLN A 46 -8.71 19.30 -9.40
C GLN A 46 -10.17 19.68 -9.62
N GLN A 47 -10.67 20.58 -8.78
CA GLN A 47 -11.96 21.27 -8.98
C GLN A 47 -11.71 22.61 -9.67
N GLY A 48 -12.49 22.91 -10.70
CA GLY A 48 -12.49 24.19 -11.41
C GLY A 48 -13.79 24.96 -11.17
N VAL A 49 -13.93 26.09 -11.85
CA VAL A 49 -15.16 26.90 -11.79
C VAL A 49 -16.34 26.15 -12.41
N GLY A 50 -17.47 26.12 -11.69
CA GLY A 50 -18.68 25.39 -12.11
C GLY A 50 -18.45 23.89 -12.11
N GLN A 51 -18.87 23.21 -13.18
CA GLN A 51 -18.68 21.77 -13.36
C GLN A 51 -17.30 21.40 -13.94
N LYS A 52 -16.40 22.36 -14.13
CA LYS A 52 -15.06 22.11 -14.68
C LYS A 52 -14.17 21.44 -13.63
N GLY A 53 -13.18 20.69 -14.12
CA GLY A 53 -12.17 20.04 -13.30
C GLY A 53 -11.47 18.96 -14.08
N ARG A 54 -10.49 18.32 -13.45
CA ARG A 54 -9.63 17.33 -14.11
C ARG A 54 -9.08 16.35 -13.09
N LEU A 55 -9.05 15.08 -13.46
CA LEU A 55 -8.13 14.12 -12.86
C LEU A 55 -6.88 14.04 -13.75
N SER A 56 -5.70 14.07 -13.15
CA SER A 56 -4.46 13.80 -13.86
C SER A 56 -3.50 12.95 -13.04
N VAL A 57 -2.77 12.07 -13.69
CA VAL A 57 -1.63 11.32 -13.12
C VAL A 57 -0.43 11.61 -13.98
N GLU A 58 0.70 11.89 -13.36
CA GLU A 58 1.96 12.08 -14.07
C GLU A 58 3.02 11.14 -13.52
N ILE A 59 3.68 10.40 -14.42
CA ILE A 59 4.76 9.48 -14.07
C ILE A 59 5.92 9.59 -15.06
N ASN A 60 7.03 8.93 -14.77
CA ASN A 60 8.13 8.81 -15.72
C ASN A 60 7.69 8.01 -16.95
N VAL A 61 8.15 8.40 -18.15
CA VAL A 61 7.76 7.74 -19.41
C VAL A 61 8.05 6.24 -19.44
N ARG A 62 9.08 5.77 -18.71
CA ARG A 62 9.42 4.34 -18.64
C ARG A 62 8.29 3.47 -18.07
N ASP A 63 7.37 4.09 -17.35
CA ASP A 63 6.25 3.46 -16.66
C ASP A 63 4.92 3.72 -17.42
N ILE A 64 4.96 4.26 -18.66
CA ILE A 64 3.78 4.72 -19.44
C ILE A 64 2.72 3.63 -19.68
N ASP A 65 3.10 2.36 -19.71
CA ASP A 65 2.17 1.25 -19.98
C ASP A 65 1.05 1.18 -18.93
N VAL A 66 1.32 1.55 -17.68
CA VAL A 66 0.26 1.62 -16.65
C VAL A 66 -0.78 2.68 -16.97
N LEU A 67 -0.37 3.81 -17.59
CA LEU A 67 -1.30 4.85 -18.01
C LEU A 67 -2.14 4.39 -19.19
N ARG A 68 -1.59 3.56 -20.08
CA ARG A 68 -2.34 2.95 -21.19
C ARG A 68 -3.41 2.00 -20.66
N GLU A 69 -3.09 1.23 -19.62
CA GLU A 69 -4.10 0.42 -18.93
C GLU A 69 -5.15 1.29 -18.22
N PHE A 70 -4.78 2.39 -17.57
CA PHE A 70 -5.75 3.32 -17.00
C PHE A 70 -6.67 3.93 -18.06
N GLN A 71 -6.13 4.29 -19.22
CA GLN A 71 -6.91 4.77 -20.36
C GLN A 71 -7.87 3.68 -20.85
N ARG A 72 -7.44 2.42 -20.95
CA ARG A 72 -8.29 1.29 -21.37
C ARG A 72 -9.41 0.98 -20.37
N LEU A 73 -9.14 1.10 -19.07
CA LEU A 73 -10.11 0.87 -17.99
C LEU A 73 -11.11 2.03 -17.83
N THR A 74 -10.86 3.18 -18.44
CA THR A 74 -11.68 4.38 -18.28
C THR A 74 -12.65 4.51 -19.44
N PRO A 75 -13.97 4.38 -19.22
CA PRO A 75 -14.97 4.47 -20.30
C PRO A 75 -15.17 5.91 -20.81
N TYR A 76 -14.54 6.89 -20.16
CA TYR A 76 -14.63 8.30 -20.51
C TYR A 76 -13.48 8.73 -21.41
N ASN A 77 -13.73 9.78 -22.21
CA ASN A 77 -12.70 10.45 -22.98
C ASN A 77 -11.53 10.88 -22.09
N SER A 78 -10.38 10.25 -22.32
CA SER A 78 -9.14 10.49 -21.62
C SER A 78 -7.97 10.56 -22.60
N SER A 79 -6.89 11.23 -22.19
CA SER A 79 -5.72 11.42 -23.05
C SER A 79 -4.43 11.13 -22.30
N ILE A 80 -3.43 10.66 -23.03
CA ILE A 80 -2.04 10.52 -22.56
C ILE A 80 -1.19 11.48 -23.37
N ARG A 81 -0.42 12.32 -22.69
CA ARG A 81 0.50 13.28 -23.30
C ARG A 81 1.88 13.12 -22.68
N GLU A 82 2.91 13.15 -23.50
CA GLU A 82 4.29 13.16 -23.04
C GLU A 82 4.80 14.59 -22.91
N ARG A 83 5.71 14.82 -21.97
CA ARG A 83 6.37 16.11 -21.78
C ARG A 83 7.82 15.92 -21.35
N THR A 84 8.70 16.71 -21.96
CA THR A 84 10.13 16.78 -21.62
C THR A 84 10.42 18.14 -21.03
N ARG A 85 11.04 18.18 -19.85
CA ARG A 85 11.47 19.43 -19.21
C ARG A 85 12.80 19.25 -18.51
N SER A 86 13.59 20.31 -18.42
CA SER A 86 14.66 20.39 -17.45
C SER A 86 14.07 20.63 -16.06
N THR A 87 14.60 19.94 -15.05
CA THR A 87 14.22 20.11 -13.65
C THR A 87 15.48 20.37 -12.83
N ASN A 88 15.32 20.90 -11.61
CA ASN A 88 16.44 21.09 -10.69
C ASN A 88 17.21 19.79 -10.35
N PHE A 89 16.67 18.62 -10.70
CA PHE A 89 17.23 17.29 -10.42
C PHE A 89 17.75 16.56 -11.66
N ALA A 90 17.39 17.00 -12.86
CA ALA A 90 17.77 16.34 -14.11
C ALA A 90 17.67 17.33 -15.29
N GLU A 91 18.71 17.37 -16.12
CA GLU A 91 18.74 18.19 -17.34
C GLU A 91 17.62 17.83 -18.32
N THR A 92 17.22 16.55 -18.37
CA THR A 92 16.11 16.05 -19.18
C THR A 92 15.24 15.07 -18.39
N ALA A 93 14.12 15.57 -17.85
CA ALA A 93 13.08 14.75 -17.26
C ALA A 93 11.97 14.50 -18.29
N HIS A 94 11.82 13.24 -18.72
CA HIS A 94 10.76 12.80 -19.63
C HIS A 94 9.64 12.11 -18.85
N SER A 95 8.42 12.64 -18.96
CA SER A 95 7.25 12.21 -18.19
C SER A 95 6.03 12.06 -19.09
N ALA A 96 5.11 11.19 -18.70
CA ALA A 96 3.83 11.00 -19.34
C ALA A 96 2.71 11.39 -18.37
N VAL A 97 1.69 12.08 -18.89
CA VAL A 97 0.52 12.55 -18.15
C VAL A 97 -0.73 11.92 -18.74
N TRP A 98 -1.44 11.16 -17.93
CA TRP A 98 -2.81 10.72 -18.26
C TRP A 98 -3.81 11.63 -17.58
N SER A 99 -4.89 12.00 -18.28
CA SER A 99 -5.93 12.86 -17.70
C SER A 99 -7.30 12.71 -18.36
N PHE A 100 -8.34 13.03 -17.60
CA PHE A 100 -9.73 13.17 -18.07
C PHE A 100 -10.48 14.27 -17.31
N CYS A 101 -11.61 14.73 -17.86
CA CYS A 101 -12.41 15.83 -17.32
C CYS A 101 -13.86 15.45 -16.93
N SER A 102 -14.31 14.23 -17.24
CA SER A 102 -15.69 13.76 -16.93
C SER A 102 -16.08 14.10 -15.48
N LEU A 103 -17.21 14.81 -15.33
CA LEU A 103 -17.71 15.21 -14.01
C LEU A 103 -18.11 13.98 -13.20
N GLU A 104 -18.88 13.09 -13.80
CA GLU A 104 -19.36 11.84 -13.21
C GLU A 104 -18.19 11.02 -12.63
N ALA A 105 -17.18 10.74 -13.46
CA ALA A 105 -15.99 10.00 -13.03
C ALA A 105 -15.24 10.69 -11.87
N ARG A 106 -15.15 12.03 -11.88
CA ARG A 106 -14.49 12.80 -10.81
C ARG A 106 -15.31 12.78 -9.53
N THR A 107 -16.64 12.86 -9.63
CA THR A 107 -17.55 12.77 -8.48
C THR A 107 -17.43 11.38 -7.84
N LYS A 108 -17.52 10.31 -8.64
CA LYS A 108 -17.36 8.92 -8.17
C LYS A 108 -16.03 8.72 -7.42
N LEU A 109 -14.92 9.17 -8.01
CA LEU A 109 -13.60 9.08 -7.36
C LEU A 109 -13.55 9.86 -6.03
N ASN A 110 -14.19 11.02 -5.98
CA ASN A 110 -14.23 11.82 -4.77
C ASN A 110 -15.03 11.14 -3.66
N GLU A 111 -16.18 10.56 -3.99
CA GLU A 111 -17.02 9.78 -3.08
C GLU A 111 -16.30 8.54 -2.54
N LEU A 112 -15.49 7.87 -3.37
CA LEU A 112 -14.65 6.75 -2.94
C LEU A 112 -13.47 7.14 -2.04
N GLY A 113 -13.21 8.44 -1.86
CA GLY A 113 -12.19 8.95 -0.94
C GLY A 113 -10.94 9.52 -1.62
N LEU A 114 -11.00 9.94 -2.89
CA LEU A 114 -9.96 10.77 -3.50
C LEU A 114 -10.29 12.27 -3.35
N PRO A 115 -9.71 13.01 -2.40
CA PRO A 115 -10.10 14.39 -2.15
C PRO A 115 -9.62 15.34 -3.26
N TYR A 116 -10.34 16.43 -3.45
CA TYR A 116 -9.88 17.56 -4.26
C TYR A 116 -8.68 18.26 -3.59
N GLY A 117 -7.66 18.60 -4.37
CA GLY A 117 -6.51 19.37 -3.89
C GLY A 117 -5.46 18.54 -3.13
N ARG A 118 -4.96 19.08 -2.00
CA ARG A 118 -3.88 18.44 -1.22
C ARG A 118 -4.42 17.23 -0.46
N LYS A 119 -3.82 16.07 -0.70
CA LYS A 119 -4.33 14.78 -0.22
C LYS A 119 -3.39 13.98 0.69
N SER A 120 -2.11 14.35 0.77
CA SER A 120 -1.06 13.52 1.41
C SER A 120 -1.34 13.11 2.87
N MET A 121 -2.01 13.94 3.66
CA MET A 121 -2.42 13.61 5.03
C MET A 121 -3.86 13.10 5.15
N ALA A 122 -4.69 13.35 4.14
CA ALA A 122 -6.14 13.18 4.20
C ALA A 122 -6.64 11.87 3.57
N ILE A 123 -5.84 11.24 2.69
CA ILE A 123 -6.23 9.96 2.09
C ILE A 123 -6.41 8.88 3.15
N THR A 124 -7.48 8.11 3.02
CA THR A 124 -7.76 6.90 3.78
C THR A 124 -7.98 5.76 2.79
N PRO A 125 -7.79 4.49 3.19
CA PRO A 125 -8.30 3.37 2.42
C PRO A 125 -9.78 3.57 2.06
N PRO A 126 -10.26 3.01 0.93
CA PRO A 126 -11.67 3.09 0.56
C PRO A 126 -12.58 2.59 1.66
N GLY A 127 -13.77 3.19 1.79
CA GLY A 127 -14.85 2.62 2.58
C GLY A 127 -15.51 1.47 1.81
N GLY A 128 -15.99 0.44 2.52
CA GLY A 128 -16.73 -0.69 1.93
C GLY A 128 -15.85 -1.87 1.54
N GLN A 129 -16.38 -2.75 0.68
CA GLN A 129 -15.67 -3.91 0.15
C GLN A 129 -14.79 -3.49 -1.04
N PHE A 130 -13.56 -3.98 -1.06
CA PHE A 130 -12.61 -3.75 -2.15
C PHE A 130 -11.53 -4.83 -2.13
N SER A 131 -10.83 -5.00 -3.26
CA SER A 131 -9.64 -5.84 -3.30
C SER A 131 -8.47 -5.17 -2.58
N CYS A 132 -8.31 -5.49 -1.29
CA CYS A 132 -7.27 -4.94 -0.42
C CYS A 132 -5.85 -5.09 -0.99
N ARG A 133 -5.52 -6.27 -1.56
CA ARG A 133 -4.17 -6.54 -2.07
C ARG A 133 -3.84 -5.66 -3.28
N ASP A 134 -4.81 -5.50 -4.17
CA ASP A 134 -4.61 -4.78 -5.42
C ASP A 134 -4.58 -3.27 -5.18
N TYR A 135 -5.45 -2.78 -4.31
CA TYR A 135 -5.39 -1.41 -3.78
C TYR A 135 -4.02 -1.09 -3.19
N LEU A 136 -3.51 -1.94 -2.29
CA LEU A 136 -2.20 -1.74 -1.66
C LEU A 136 -1.06 -1.83 -2.66
N ARG A 137 -1.14 -2.72 -3.65
CA ARG A 137 -0.17 -2.74 -4.75
C ARG A 137 -0.17 -1.42 -5.51
N GLY A 138 -1.34 -0.86 -5.82
CA GLY A 138 -1.45 0.45 -6.47
C GLY A 138 -0.78 1.57 -5.67
N VAL A 139 -1.03 1.62 -4.36
CA VAL A 139 -0.38 2.58 -3.44
C VAL A 139 1.14 2.38 -3.41
N ILE A 140 1.61 1.13 -3.32
CA ILE A 140 3.04 0.82 -3.30
C ILE A 140 3.69 1.12 -4.65
N ASP A 141 2.99 0.94 -5.77
CA ASP A 141 3.52 1.20 -7.11
C ASP A 141 3.67 2.69 -7.40
N ALA A 142 2.81 3.53 -6.83
CA ALA A 142 2.97 4.98 -6.85
C ALA A 142 4.04 5.47 -5.86
N ASP A 143 3.81 5.35 -4.55
CA ASP A 143 4.62 6.00 -3.50
C ASP A 143 5.64 5.08 -2.79
N GLY A 144 5.64 3.79 -3.13
CA GLY A 144 6.48 2.78 -2.49
C GLY A 144 7.75 2.41 -3.27
N SER A 145 8.48 1.43 -2.74
CA SER A 145 9.65 0.84 -3.38
C SER A 145 9.75 -0.65 -3.09
N VAL A 146 10.25 -1.41 -4.07
CA VAL A 146 10.44 -2.85 -4.02
C VAL A 146 11.80 -3.17 -4.63
N GLY A 147 12.64 -3.94 -3.93
CA GLY A 147 13.93 -4.35 -4.46
C GLY A 147 14.90 -4.82 -3.39
N TYR A 148 16.19 -4.58 -3.62
CA TYR A 148 17.28 -4.96 -2.73
C TYR A 148 17.94 -3.75 -2.09
N THR A 149 18.28 -3.88 -0.81
CA THR A 149 19.19 -2.94 -0.15
C THR A 149 20.62 -3.09 -0.69
N ASN A 150 21.48 -2.11 -0.41
CA ASN A 150 22.92 -2.19 -0.72
C ASN A 150 23.63 -3.40 -0.08
N LYS A 151 23.01 -4.05 0.92
CA LYS A 151 23.52 -5.28 1.56
C LYS A 151 22.93 -6.56 0.95
N GLY A 152 22.19 -6.46 -0.16
CA GLY A 152 21.57 -7.60 -0.82
C GLY A 152 20.35 -8.18 -0.09
N PHE A 153 19.70 -7.41 0.81
CA PHE A 153 18.46 -7.85 1.45
C PHE A 153 17.22 -7.37 0.71
N PRO A 154 16.23 -8.24 0.45
CA PRO A 154 14.91 -7.87 -0.04
C PRO A 154 14.30 -6.78 0.82
N PHE A 155 13.60 -5.83 0.21
CA PHE A 155 12.80 -4.85 0.93
C PHE A 155 11.55 -4.43 0.15
N ILE A 156 10.53 -4.06 0.92
CA ILE A 156 9.38 -3.27 0.46
C ILE A 156 9.24 -2.10 1.42
N SER A 157 9.09 -0.90 0.89
CA SER A 157 8.86 0.30 1.69
C SER A 157 7.73 1.15 1.13
N LEU A 158 7.08 1.90 2.02
CA LEU A 158 6.10 2.91 1.68
C LEU A 158 6.33 4.14 2.56
N THR A 159 6.32 5.30 1.94
CA THR A 159 6.38 6.58 2.65
C THR A 159 5.02 7.24 2.56
N THR A 160 4.42 7.59 3.69
CA THR A 160 3.10 8.25 3.70
C THR A 160 2.96 9.23 4.85
N ALA A 161 2.28 10.36 4.61
CA ALA A 161 1.91 11.31 5.66
C ALA A 161 0.56 10.97 6.32
N SER A 162 -0.24 10.10 5.70
CA SER A 162 -1.53 9.65 6.21
C SER A 162 -1.35 8.61 7.30
N THR A 163 -1.88 8.91 8.50
CA THR A 163 -1.92 7.95 9.60
C THR A 163 -2.82 6.76 9.28
N ALA A 164 -3.98 7.01 8.66
CA ALA A 164 -4.93 5.96 8.33
C ALA A 164 -4.33 4.94 7.36
N LEU A 165 -3.67 5.43 6.29
CA LEU A 165 -3.01 4.57 5.32
C LEU A 165 -1.83 3.82 5.95
N GLY A 166 -1.03 4.52 6.78
CA GLY A 166 0.10 3.89 7.46
C GLY A 166 -0.31 2.76 8.42
N THR A 167 -1.37 2.97 9.19
CA THR A 167 -1.94 1.95 10.09
C THR A 167 -2.50 0.77 9.30
N TYR A 168 -3.27 1.05 8.25
CA TYR A 168 -3.88 0.02 7.40
C TYR A 168 -2.82 -0.88 6.75
N VAL A 169 -1.78 -0.29 6.15
CA VAL A 169 -0.65 -1.04 5.57
C VAL A 169 0.03 -1.89 6.64
N SER A 170 0.25 -1.34 7.84
CA SER A 170 0.89 -2.08 8.92
C SER A 170 0.08 -3.30 9.39
N GLN A 171 -1.25 -3.16 9.46
CA GLN A 171 -2.16 -4.27 9.81
C GLN A 171 -2.17 -5.31 8.70
N TYR A 172 -2.31 -4.89 7.45
CA TYR A 172 -2.32 -5.80 6.31
C TYR A 172 -1.03 -6.61 6.19
N VAL A 173 0.13 -5.98 6.37
CA VAL A 173 1.41 -6.70 6.31
C VAL A 173 1.55 -7.67 7.47
N LYS A 174 1.01 -7.35 8.66
CA LYS A 174 0.97 -8.29 9.78
C LYS A 174 0.11 -9.52 9.44
N GLU A 175 -1.03 -9.34 8.79
CA GLU A 175 -1.90 -10.45 8.36
C GLU A 175 -1.21 -11.34 7.33
N VAL A 176 -0.53 -10.75 6.34
CA VAL A 176 0.13 -11.49 5.26
C VAL A 176 1.43 -12.18 5.72
N THR A 177 2.22 -11.51 6.56
CA THR A 177 3.61 -11.94 6.86
C THR A 177 3.80 -12.41 8.30
N GLY A 178 2.83 -12.19 9.18
CA GLY A 178 2.98 -12.35 10.63
C GLY A 178 3.90 -11.33 11.30
N VAL A 179 4.49 -10.39 10.56
CA VAL A 179 5.44 -9.40 11.10
C VAL A 179 4.70 -8.13 11.50
N GLU A 180 4.67 -7.88 12.80
CA GLU A 180 4.16 -6.64 13.37
C GLU A 180 5.26 -5.57 13.49
N ARG A 181 4.92 -4.33 13.10
CA ARG A 181 5.79 -3.16 13.24
C ARG A 181 5.03 -2.05 13.95
N ASN A 182 5.62 -1.49 14.99
CA ASN A 182 5.14 -0.25 15.56
C ASN A 182 5.53 0.90 14.63
N ILE A 183 4.54 1.57 14.04
CA ILE A 183 4.76 2.71 13.17
C ILE A 183 4.92 3.99 13.98
N LYS A 184 5.89 4.81 13.63
CA LYS A 184 6.09 6.15 14.20
C LYS A 184 6.43 7.11 13.08
N ARG A 185 6.00 8.37 13.24
CA ARG A 185 6.43 9.45 12.35
C ARG A 185 7.92 9.69 12.52
N ASN A 186 8.62 9.90 11.41
CA ASN A 186 10.02 10.28 11.43
C ASN A 186 10.18 11.68 12.04
N MET A 187 11.39 12.00 12.50
CA MET A 187 11.65 13.30 13.15
C MET A 187 11.80 14.45 12.15
N ARG A 188 12.29 14.16 10.94
CA ARG A 188 12.65 15.15 9.93
C ARG A 188 11.43 15.81 9.29
N ASP A 189 10.55 14.98 8.73
CA ASP A 189 9.43 15.41 7.88
C ASP A 189 8.08 15.09 8.52
N ARG A 190 8.08 14.43 9.69
CA ARG A 190 6.89 14.01 10.44
C ARG A 190 5.99 13.06 9.63
N ILE A 191 6.54 12.23 8.75
CA ILE A 191 5.82 11.23 7.95
C ILE A 191 6.15 9.80 8.39
N TYR A 192 5.33 8.82 8.01
CA TYR A 192 5.59 7.40 8.25
C TYR A 192 6.49 6.83 7.17
N ASN A 193 7.56 6.15 7.59
CA ASN A 193 8.43 5.35 6.73
C ASN A 193 8.22 3.87 7.08
N LEU A 194 7.33 3.20 6.36
CA LEU A 194 7.09 1.77 6.50
C LEU A 194 8.20 1.04 5.75
N TYR A 195 8.85 0.08 6.43
CA TYR A 195 9.97 -0.65 5.87
C TYR A 195 9.94 -2.11 6.34
N TYR A 196 9.77 -3.00 5.37
CA TYR A 196 9.79 -4.45 5.55
C TYR A 196 10.97 -5.02 4.77
N ALA A 197 11.63 -6.02 5.31
CA ALA A 197 12.83 -6.58 4.70
C ALA A 197 12.94 -8.09 4.90
N LYS A 198 13.82 -8.71 4.11
CA LYS A 198 14.10 -10.16 4.13
C LYS A 198 12.83 -10.95 3.86
N GLU A 199 12.52 -11.96 4.68
CA GLU A 199 11.42 -12.90 4.47
C GLU A 199 10.07 -12.20 4.49
N ALA A 200 9.90 -11.16 5.32
CA ALA A 200 8.69 -10.36 5.34
C ALA A 200 8.48 -9.63 4.00
N ALA A 201 9.55 -9.09 3.41
CA ALA A 201 9.48 -8.45 2.10
C ALA A 201 9.24 -9.48 0.99
N GLN A 202 9.84 -10.67 1.06
CA GLN A 202 9.58 -11.74 0.09
C GLN A 202 8.13 -12.21 0.13
N ALA A 203 7.60 -12.52 1.32
CA ALA A 203 6.22 -12.96 1.49
C ALA A 203 5.24 -11.89 1.02
N LEU A 204 5.48 -10.62 1.38
CA LEU A 204 4.65 -9.52 0.92
C LEU A 204 4.76 -9.30 -0.60
N ALA A 205 5.95 -9.40 -1.18
CA ALA A 205 6.16 -9.27 -2.62
C ALA A 205 5.40 -10.35 -3.40
N ALA A 206 5.53 -11.61 -3.00
CA ALA A 206 4.85 -12.74 -3.62
C ALA A 206 3.32 -12.60 -3.53
N HIS A 207 2.81 -12.06 -2.43
CA HIS A 207 1.39 -11.82 -2.23
C HIS A 207 0.84 -10.69 -3.10
N LEU A 208 1.55 -9.56 -3.17
CA LEU A 208 1.10 -8.37 -3.90
C LEU A 208 1.28 -8.51 -5.42
N TYR A 209 2.41 -9.06 -5.87
CA TYR A 209 2.81 -9.16 -7.28
C TYR A 209 2.63 -10.58 -7.82
N TYR A 210 1.39 -11.03 -7.82
CA TYR A 210 1.01 -12.34 -8.38
C TYR A 210 1.01 -12.33 -9.92
N PRO A 211 1.09 -13.50 -10.57
CA PRO A 211 1.09 -13.58 -12.04
C PRO A 211 -0.15 -12.92 -12.67
N GLY A 212 0.06 -12.09 -13.69
CA GLY A 212 -1.01 -11.41 -14.43
C GLY A 212 -1.61 -10.18 -13.74
N CYS A 213 -1.04 -9.74 -12.61
CA CYS A 213 -1.50 -8.53 -11.95
C CYS A 213 -1.12 -7.24 -12.71
N LEU A 214 -2.03 -6.27 -12.73
CA LEU A 214 -1.71 -4.91 -13.19
C LEU A 214 -0.72 -4.27 -12.22
N SER A 215 0.46 -3.87 -12.70
CA SER A 215 1.54 -3.31 -11.88
C SER A 215 2.52 -2.51 -12.72
N LEU A 216 3.39 -1.74 -12.08
CA LEU A 216 4.58 -1.21 -12.73
C LEU A 216 5.56 -2.34 -13.05
N GLU A 217 5.86 -2.53 -14.33
CA GLU A 217 6.68 -3.65 -14.82
C GLU A 217 8.03 -3.75 -14.09
N ARG A 218 8.70 -2.62 -13.85
CA ARG A 218 9.97 -2.59 -13.10
C ARG A 218 9.82 -3.09 -11.66
N LYS A 219 8.71 -2.79 -10.98
CA LYS A 219 8.47 -3.21 -9.58
C LYS A 219 8.04 -4.67 -9.54
N ARG A 220 7.27 -5.13 -10.53
CA ARG A 220 6.96 -6.55 -10.73
C ARG A 220 8.23 -7.39 -10.92
N ARG A 221 9.15 -6.98 -11.80
CA ARG A 221 10.45 -7.65 -11.97
C ARG A 221 11.29 -7.66 -10.70
N SER A 222 11.32 -6.55 -9.96
CA SER A 222 11.97 -6.51 -8.65
C SER A 222 11.34 -7.54 -7.72
N ALA A 223 10.01 -7.58 -7.60
CA ALA A 223 9.29 -8.54 -6.76
C ALA A 223 9.57 -10.00 -7.14
N GLU A 224 9.55 -10.32 -8.43
CA GLU A 224 9.91 -11.64 -8.96
C GLU A 224 11.34 -12.02 -8.56
N SER A 225 12.28 -11.08 -8.66
CA SER A 225 13.67 -11.32 -8.23
C SER A 225 13.81 -11.53 -6.72
N LEU A 226 12.86 -11.08 -5.89
CA LEU A 226 12.91 -11.33 -4.44
C LEU A 226 12.61 -12.79 -4.11
N ALA A 227 11.84 -13.50 -4.94
CA ALA A 227 11.49 -14.90 -4.70
C ALA A 227 12.72 -15.84 -4.69
N THR A 228 13.81 -15.43 -5.33
CA THR A 228 15.05 -16.22 -5.41
C THR A 228 16.02 -15.94 -4.25
N TRP A 229 15.76 -14.93 -3.41
CA TRP A 229 16.63 -14.63 -2.29
C TRP A 229 16.57 -15.75 -1.25
N LEU A 230 17.74 -16.20 -0.81
CA LEU A 230 17.88 -17.15 0.28
C LEU A 230 18.56 -16.47 1.46
N ARG A 231 18.04 -16.70 2.66
CA ARG A 231 18.69 -16.26 3.88
C ARG A 231 20.07 -16.91 3.97
N PRO A 232 21.15 -16.13 4.13
CA PRO A 232 22.48 -16.70 4.36
C PRO A 232 22.47 -17.60 5.60
N PRO A 233 23.09 -18.79 5.59
CA PRO A 233 23.05 -19.74 6.72
C PRO A 233 23.56 -19.15 8.05
N SER A 234 24.52 -18.23 7.97
CA SER A 234 25.08 -17.53 9.13
C SER A 234 24.17 -16.44 9.70
N MET A 235 23.11 -16.06 8.98
CA MET A 235 22.18 -15.01 9.39
C MET A 235 21.10 -15.60 10.30
N ARG A 236 21.08 -15.13 11.56
CA ARG A 236 19.96 -15.45 12.46
C ARG A 236 18.67 -14.85 11.93
N SER A 237 17.60 -15.65 11.96
CA SER A 237 16.24 -15.13 11.84
C SER A 237 16.01 -14.10 12.93
N ALA A 238 15.54 -12.92 12.58
CA ALA A 238 14.95 -12.05 13.59
C ALA A 238 13.66 -12.75 14.03
N HIS A 239 13.72 -13.44 15.17
CA HIS A 239 12.54 -13.99 15.82
C HIS A 239 11.56 -12.82 15.99
N THR A 240 10.41 -12.90 15.33
CA THR A 240 9.31 -11.96 15.60
C THR A 240 9.07 -12.02 17.09
N ARG A 241 9.20 -10.86 17.75
CA ARG A 241 9.22 -10.76 19.20
C ARG A 241 7.84 -11.19 19.70
N ARG A 242 7.65 -12.49 19.98
CA ARG A 242 6.40 -13.04 20.54
C ARG A 242 6.08 -12.25 21.81
N SER A 243 5.05 -11.42 21.74
CA SER A 243 4.60 -10.61 22.87
C SER A 243 4.21 -11.53 24.01
N TRP A 244 4.47 -11.11 25.24
CA TRP A 244 4.01 -11.83 26.43
C TRP A 244 2.51 -11.60 26.58
N LYS A 245 1.74 -12.69 26.63
CA LYS A 245 0.31 -12.67 26.95
C LYS A 245 0.15 -12.80 28.46
N GLU A 246 -0.95 -12.26 29.01
CA GLU A 246 -1.21 -12.30 30.45
C GLU A 246 -1.22 -13.71 31.04
N TRP A 247 -1.73 -14.71 30.30
CA TRP A 247 -1.71 -16.10 30.74
C TRP A 247 -0.29 -16.68 30.80
N GLU A 248 0.63 -16.21 29.95
CA GLU A 248 2.05 -16.59 30.02
C GLU A 248 2.72 -15.97 31.24
N ASP A 249 2.36 -14.74 31.59
CA ASP A 249 2.81 -14.07 32.81
C ASP A 249 2.32 -14.79 34.06
N ARG A 250 1.07 -15.27 34.06
CA ARG A 250 0.53 -16.12 35.14
C ARG A 250 1.35 -17.40 35.32
N ILE A 251 1.63 -18.12 34.24
CA ILE A 251 2.45 -19.34 34.27
C ILE A 251 3.87 -19.05 34.80
N LEU A 252 4.47 -17.93 34.41
CA LEU A 252 5.78 -17.51 34.94
C LEU A 252 5.77 -17.26 36.45
N LEU A 253 4.73 -16.57 36.94
CA LEU A 253 4.57 -16.22 38.36
C LEU A 253 4.25 -17.45 39.22
N GLU A 254 3.48 -18.39 38.68
CA GLU A 254 3.12 -19.66 39.32
C GLU A 254 4.33 -20.58 39.45
N LEU A 255 5.01 -20.87 38.34
CA LEU A 255 6.14 -21.81 38.31
C LEU A 255 7.37 -21.26 39.06
N LYS A 256 7.56 -19.93 39.09
CA LYS A 256 8.72 -19.24 39.69
C LYS A 256 10.11 -19.73 39.20
N SER A 257 10.12 -20.60 38.19
CA SER A 257 11.27 -21.28 37.61
C SER A 257 11.36 -20.90 36.13
N PRO A 258 12.33 -20.04 35.74
CA PRO A 258 12.49 -19.65 34.34
C PRO A 258 12.76 -20.82 33.39
N LYS A 259 13.32 -21.93 33.90
CA LYS A 259 13.61 -23.13 33.13
C LYS A 259 12.34 -23.94 32.83
N GLU A 260 11.52 -24.20 33.83
CA GLU A 260 10.24 -24.91 33.65
C GLU A 260 9.24 -24.07 32.84
N ALA A 261 9.21 -22.76 33.07
CA ALA A 261 8.38 -21.86 32.28
C ALA A 261 8.83 -21.80 30.81
N ALA A 262 10.14 -21.91 30.54
CA ALA A 262 10.66 -21.96 29.18
C ALA A 262 10.18 -23.20 28.43
N GLU A 263 10.21 -24.38 29.07
CA GLU A 263 9.69 -25.62 28.50
C GLU A 263 8.18 -25.55 28.26
N LYS A 264 7.40 -25.07 29.23
CA LYS A 264 5.93 -25.00 29.14
C LYS A 264 5.43 -23.96 28.14
N LEU A 265 6.15 -22.84 27.98
CA LEU A 265 5.73 -21.72 27.13
C LEU A 265 6.34 -21.74 25.73
N ASP A 266 7.25 -22.68 25.45
CA ASP A 266 8.08 -22.70 24.24
C ASP A 266 8.82 -21.35 24.07
N ARG A 267 9.60 -20.98 25.09
CA ARG A 267 10.40 -19.74 25.15
C ARG A 267 11.80 -20.05 25.68
N SER A 268 12.76 -19.15 25.46
CA SER A 268 14.09 -19.33 26.02
C SER A 268 14.12 -19.04 27.54
N PRO A 269 14.95 -19.76 28.33
CA PRO A 269 15.11 -19.50 29.77
C PRO A 269 15.50 -18.05 30.08
N GLN A 270 16.34 -17.44 29.24
CA GLN A 270 16.74 -16.04 29.38
C GLN A 270 15.55 -15.08 29.18
N SER A 271 14.65 -15.38 28.23
CA SER A 271 13.43 -14.58 28.02
C SER A 271 12.50 -14.67 29.23
N CYS A 272 12.27 -15.89 29.73
CA CYS A 272 11.47 -16.14 30.93
C CYS A 272 12.06 -15.43 32.16
N SER A 273 13.37 -15.52 32.37
CA SER A 273 14.06 -14.86 33.48
C SER A 273 13.92 -13.35 33.44
N LEU A 274 14.11 -12.74 32.26
CA LEU A 274 14.00 -11.29 32.08
C LEU A 274 12.55 -10.81 32.29
N ARG A 275 11.56 -11.57 31.80
CA ARG A 275 10.14 -11.23 31.99
C ARG A 275 9.73 -11.35 33.46
N LEU A 276 10.10 -12.46 34.12
CA LEU A 276 9.82 -12.67 35.54
C LEU A 276 10.40 -11.56 36.41
N TRP A 277 11.65 -11.14 36.13
CA TRP A 277 12.26 -10.00 36.81
C TRP A 277 11.45 -8.72 36.61
N ARG A 278 11.01 -8.41 35.37
CA ARG A 278 10.20 -7.21 35.08
C ARG A 278 8.84 -7.21 35.78
N LEU A 279 8.17 -8.35 35.86
CA LEU A 279 6.92 -8.50 36.60
C LEU A 279 7.13 -8.22 38.09
N ARG A 280 8.19 -8.79 38.68
CA ARG A 280 8.52 -8.62 40.10
C ARG A 280 9.02 -7.22 40.45
N SER A 281 9.72 -6.54 39.53
CA SER A 281 10.26 -5.20 39.73
C SER A 281 9.30 -4.07 39.33
N GLY A 282 8.07 -4.39 38.90
CA GLY A 282 7.09 -3.40 38.46
C GLY A 282 7.41 -2.75 37.11
N GLN A 283 8.40 -3.24 36.37
CA GLN A 283 8.73 -2.78 35.01
C GLN A 283 7.83 -3.37 33.92
N ALA A 284 6.95 -4.28 34.29
CA ALA A 284 5.86 -4.79 33.46
C ALA A 284 4.56 -4.81 34.29
N PRO A 285 3.40 -4.55 33.66
CA PRO A 285 2.11 -4.67 34.35
C PRO A 285 1.89 -6.12 34.81
N MET A 286 1.31 -6.28 35.99
CA MET A 286 0.87 -7.59 36.48
C MET A 286 -0.35 -8.05 35.65
N PRO A 287 -0.50 -9.37 35.40
CA PRO A 287 -1.70 -9.88 34.77
C PRO A 287 -2.92 -9.57 35.65
N SER A 288 -4.07 -9.28 35.04
CA SER A 288 -5.32 -9.02 35.79
C SER A 288 -5.75 -10.27 36.56
N ASP A 289 -6.23 -10.06 37.79
CA ASP A 289 -6.85 -11.10 38.60
C ASP A 289 -8.24 -11.41 38.04
N GLN A 290 -8.44 -12.63 37.55
CA GLN A 290 -9.75 -13.25 37.32
C GLN A 290 -9.79 -14.60 38.02
#